data_AF-A0A452XAZ8-F1
#
_entry.id   AF-A0A452XAZ8-F1
#
_cell.length_a   1.000
_cell.length_b   1.000
_cell.length_c   1.000
_cell.angle_alpha   90.00
_cell.angle_beta   90.00
_cell.angle_gamma   90.00
#
_symmetry.space_group_name_H-M   'P 1'
#
loop_
_entity.id
_entity.type
_entity.pdbx_description
1 polymer ?
#
loop_
_entity_poly.entity_id
_entity_poly.type
_entity_poly.pdbx_seq_one_letter_code
_entity_poly.pdbx_strand_id
1 'polypeptide(L)'
;MAGWYEEAAGLLLRRSALAEMAVDVLLCAVPIWAAVMIGLFIGWAWRPRWTGLIFLGFRSRLRLLYVPPGLGARRLWLACTALSAFSVAPQLLSSAFRRHGKYQRKDPSNDDTDACGDSGACANGRSIFEVKHGIVTEKDLDHLVQLLDNKESGHTTWQHLMERTTSNMTYKAWRHEPEVGPIMHCSQTIFEDATPELVRDFFWDDDFRLKWDPMLVCFKILDEFPLNGTTIIHWIKKFPFFCSDREYIFGRRIWESGKAYYCVTKGIPYPSLPKKEKPRRVELYFSSWRIRPGFNRPKKMASNTWHVK
;
A
#
# COMPACT_ATOMS: atom_id res chain seq x y z
N MET A 1 -2.51 -50.52 49.86
CA MET A 1 -2.71 -49.38 48.95
C MET A 1 -3.94 -49.56 48.05
N ALA A 2 -4.92 -50.38 48.45
CA ALA A 2 -6.05 -50.77 47.60
C ALA A 2 -7.45 -50.31 48.04
N GLY A 3 -7.60 -49.78 49.26
CA GLY A 3 -8.91 -49.36 49.78
C GLY A 3 -9.31 -47.92 49.44
N TRP A 4 -8.34 -47.05 49.16
CA TRP A 4 -8.61 -45.61 49.03
C TRP A 4 -9.26 -45.22 47.69
N TYR A 5 -9.03 -46.01 46.63
CA TYR A 5 -9.70 -45.78 45.35
C TYR A 5 -11.13 -46.32 45.32
N GLU A 6 -11.41 -47.42 46.02
CA GLU A 6 -12.76 -47.96 46.19
C GLU A 6 -13.64 -47.01 47.03
N GLU A 7 -13.11 -46.43 48.11
CA GLU A 7 -13.83 -45.42 48.91
C GLU A 7 -14.05 -44.11 48.16
N ALA A 8 -13.07 -43.65 47.37
CA ALA A 8 -13.22 -42.45 46.54
C ALA A 8 -14.22 -42.67 45.38
N ALA A 9 -14.23 -43.85 44.77
CA ALA A 9 -15.20 -44.23 43.74
C ALA A 9 -16.63 -44.35 44.33
N GLY A 10 -16.77 -44.94 45.52
CA GLY A 10 -18.05 -45.05 46.22
C GLY A 10 -18.64 -43.70 46.65
N LEU A 11 -17.80 -42.72 47.01
CA LEU A 11 -18.23 -41.36 47.34
C LEU A 11 -18.66 -40.54 46.11
N LEU A 12 -18.03 -40.76 44.95
CA LEU A 12 -18.43 -40.14 43.68
C LEU A 12 -19.77 -40.67 43.15
N LEU A 13 -20.10 -41.94 43.40
CA LEU A 13 -21.36 -42.57 43.00
C LEU A 13 -22.59 -42.14 43.83
N ARG A 14 -22.41 -41.52 45.00
CA ARG A 14 -23.51 -41.20 45.93
C ARG A 14 -24.12 -39.81 45.73
N ARG A 15 -23.51 -38.95 44.91
CA ARG A 15 -24.07 -37.65 44.48
C ARG A 15 -24.22 -37.65 42.96
N SER A 16 -25.43 -37.91 42.48
CA SER A 16 -25.77 -37.87 41.04
C SER A 16 -25.22 -36.62 40.34
N ALA A 17 -25.23 -35.47 41.01
CA ALA A 17 -24.70 -34.22 40.49
C ALA A 17 -23.19 -34.22 40.19
N LEU A 18 -22.35 -34.94 40.96
CA LEU A 18 -20.91 -34.98 40.68
C LEU A 18 -20.57 -35.93 39.54
N ALA A 19 -21.32 -37.03 39.43
CA ALA A 19 -21.19 -37.95 38.31
C ALA A 19 -21.64 -37.28 37.00
N GLU A 20 -22.76 -36.55 37.01
CA GLU A 20 -23.23 -35.78 35.85
C GLU A 20 -22.22 -34.70 35.44
N MET A 21 -21.69 -33.92 36.39
CA MET A 21 -20.66 -32.91 36.10
C MET A 21 -19.37 -33.53 35.55
N ALA A 22 -18.96 -34.71 36.04
CA ALA A 22 -17.79 -35.41 35.53
C ALA A 22 -18.00 -35.92 34.09
N VAL A 23 -19.21 -36.41 33.78
CA VAL A 23 -19.59 -36.83 32.42
C VAL A 23 -19.63 -35.62 31.47
N ASP A 24 -20.18 -34.50 31.90
CA ASP A 24 -20.22 -33.26 31.10
C ASP A 24 -18.83 -32.70 30.82
N VAL A 25 -17.93 -32.72 31.81
CA VAL A 25 -16.52 -32.33 31.63
C VAL A 25 -15.80 -33.28 30.67
N LEU A 26 -16.06 -34.59 30.76
CA LEU A 26 -15.49 -35.57 29.85
C LEU A 26 -15.98 -35.36 28.41
N LEU A 27 -17.28 -35.09 28.22
CA LEU A 27 -17.88 -34.79 26.92
C LEU A 27 -17.33 -33.49 26.32
N CYS A 28 -17.07 -32.47 27.14
CA CYS A 28 -16.44 -31.22 26.70
C CYS A 28 -14.98 -31.40 26.26
N ALA A 29 -14.28 -32.41 26.80
CA ALA A 29 -12.90 -32.70 26.43
C ALA A 29 -12.76 -33.43 25.07
N VAL A 30 -13.82 -34.14 24.62
CA VAL A 30 -13.84 -34.89 23.35
C VAL A 30 -13.50 -34.02 22.13
N PRO A 31 -14.14 -32.86 21.87
CA PRO A 31 -13.80 -32.04 20.70
C PRO A 31 -12.40 -31.43 20.76
N ILE A 32 -11.87 -31.16 21.97
CA ILE A 32 -10.49 -30.66 22.14
C ILE A 32 -9.50 -31.75 21.74
N TRP A 33 -9.69 -32.97 22.23
CA TRP A 33 -8.83 -34.10 21.87
C TRP A 33 -8.96 -34.47 20.39
N ALA A 34 -10.16 -34.38 19.81
CA ALA A 34 -10.35 -34.58 18.38
C ALA A 34 -9.54 -33.56 17.55
N ALA A 35 -9.55 -32.27 17.92
CA ALA A 35 -8.77 -31.24 17.25
C ALA A 35 -7.26 -31.49 17.35
N VAL A 36 -6.77 -31.93 18.52
CA VAL A 36 -5.35 -32.29 18.73
C VAL A 36 -4.95 -33.48 17.85
N MET A 37 -5.78 -34.53 17.80
CA MET A 37 -5.50 -35.70 16.96
C MET A 37 -5.52 -35.35 15.48
N ILE A 38 -6.48 -34.54 15.02
CA ILE A 38 -6.53 -34.05 13.64
C ILE A 38 -5.26 -33.24 13.30
N GLY A 39 -4.83 -32.34 14.20
CA GLY A 39 -3.59 -31.58 14.03
C GLY A 39 -2.35 -32.47 13.95
N LEU A 40 -2.27 -33.50 14.80
CA LEU A 40 -1.21 -34.51 14.75
C LEU A 40 -1.22 -35.31 13.45
N PHE A 41 -2.39 -35.76 12.99
CA PHE A 41 -2.53 -36.49 11.73
C PHE A 41 -2.17 -35.63 10.53
N ILE A 42 -2.61 -34.37 10.48
CA ILE A 42 -2.22 -33.43 9.41
C ILE A 42 -0.71 -33.17 9.47
N GLY A 43 -0.15 -32.95 10.66
CA GLY A 43 1.29 -32.74 10.85
C GLY A 43 2.15 -33.97 10.49
N TRP A 44 1.66 -35.18 10.75
CA TRP A 44 2.33 -36.44 10.39
C TRP A 44 2.16 -36.80 8.91
N ALA A 45 0.98 -36.57 8.34
CA ALA A 45 0.70 -36.83 6.93
C ALA A 45 1.36 -35.79 6.02
N TRP A 46 1.69 -34.61 6.55
CA TRP A 46 2.40 -33.59 5.81
C TRP A 46 3.91 -33.82 5.85
N ARG A 47 4.40 -34.65 4.91
CA ARG A 47 5.82 -34.64 4.50
C ARG A 47 6.00 -33.76 3.26
N PRO A 48 6.28 -32.45 3.39
CA PRO A 48 6.54 -31.61 2.24
C PRO A 48 7.81 -32.07 1.50
N ARG A 49 7.62 -32.55 0.26
CA ARG A 49 8.68 -33.01 -0.66
C ARG A 49 9.69 -31.91 -1.03
N TRP A 50 9.41 -30.66 -0.65
CA TRP A 50 10.27 -29.48 -0.85
C TRP A 50 11.39 -29.32 0.19
N THR A 51 11.36 -30.09 1.28
CA THR A 51 12.43 -30.06 2.31
C THR A 51 13.80 -30.42 1.72
N GLY A 52 13.85 -31.27 0.69
CA GLY A 52 15.09 -31.58 -0.04
C GLY A 52 15.63 -30.43 -0.89
N LEU A 53 14.76 -29.58 -1.46
CA LEU A 53 15.15 -28.42 -2.26
C LEU A 53 15.73 -27.29 -1.39
N ILE A 54 15.18 -27.10 -0.19
CA ILE A 54 15.72 -26.15 0.78
C ILE A 54 17.07 -26.64 1.32
N PHE A 55 17.22 -27.95 1.56
CA PHE A 55 18.49 -28.52 2.04
C PHE A 55 19.62 -28.49 0.99
N LEU A 56 19.29 -28.57 -0.31
CA LEU A 56 20.27 -28.42 -1.39
C LEU A 56 20.69 -26.95 -1.59
N GLY A 57 19.74 -26.01 -1.49
CA GLY A 57 20.00 -24.57 -1.66
C GLY A 57 20.78 -23.93 -0.52
N PHE A 58 20.67 -24.46 0.71
CA PHE A 58 21.32 -23.89 1.89
C PHE A 58 22.75 -24.42 2.15
N ARG A 59 23.16 -25.49 1.45
CA ARG A 59 24.50 -26.11 1.63
C ARG A 59 25.64 -25.43 0.86
N SER A 60 25.35 -24.49 -0.06
CA SER A 60 26.39 -23.86 -0.90
C SER A 60 27.00 -22.58 -0.31
N ARG A 61 26.50 -22.06 0.81
CA ARG A 61 26.91 -20.74 1.35
C ARG A 61 27.30 -20.72 2.84
N LEU A 62 27.38 -21.86 3.52
CA LEU A 62 27.81 -21.94 4.93
C LEU A 62 28.98 -22.93 5.10
N ARG A 63 30.12 -22.60 4.47
CA ARG A 63 31.44 -22.98 4.99
C ARG A 63 32.07 -21.76 5.64
N LEU A 64 31.69 -21.49 6.89
CA LEU A 64 32.46 -20.72 7.87
C LEU A 64 31.62 -20.63 9.16
N LEU A 65 31.65 -21.70 9.95
CA LEU A 65 31.87 -21.66 11.40
C LEU A 65 31.89 -23.12 11.89
N TYR A 66 33.06 -23.57 12.30
CA TYR A 66 33.20 -24.81 13.06
C TYR A 66 32.58 -24.58 14.44
N VAL A 67 31.43 -25.20 14.71
CA VAL A 67 30.79 -25.22 16.03
C VAL A 67 30.76 -26.68 16.49
N PRO A 68 31.26 -27.02 17.69
CA PRO A 68 31.36 -28.39 18.16
C PRO A 68 29.98 -29.04 18.39
N PRO A 69 29.89 -30.38 18.32
CA PRO A 69 28.62 -31.09 18.35
C PRO A 69 28.03 -31.14 19.76
N GLY A 70 26.79 -30.64 19.88
CA GLY A 70 25.97 -30.69 21.09
C GLY A 70 25.49 -29.30 21.48
N LEU A 71 24.22 -29.18 21.90
CA LEU A 71 23.55 -27.97 22.44
C LEU A 71 22.65 -27.16 21.47
N GLY A 72 21.91 -27.81 20.57
CA GLY A 72 20.98 -27.14 19.65
C GLY A 72 19.52 -26.98 20.09
N ALA A 73 19.03 -27.69 21.12
CA ALA A 73 17.57 -27.77 21.38
C ALA A 73 17.04 -26.96 22.58
N ARG A 74 17.91 -26.50 23.51
CA ARG A 74 17.46 -25.84 24.76
C ARG A 74 17.28 -24.32 24.69
N ARG A 75 17.73 -23.66 23.61
CA ARG A 75 17.58 -22.21 23.45
C ARG A 75 16.42 -21.78 22.55
N LEU A 76 15.88 -22.67 21.72
CA LEU A 76 14.64 -22.40 20.96
C LEU A 76 13.39 -22.43 21.85
N TRP A 77 13.41 -23.26 22.90
CA TRP A 77 12.28 -23.38 23.82
C TRP A 77 12.11 -22.15 24.74
N LEU A 78 13.22 -21.49 25.12
CA LEU A 78 13.20 -20.27 25.94
C LEU A 78 12.71 -19.03 25.18
N ALA A 79 12.79 -19.00 23.84
CA ALA A 79 12.29 -17.89 23.03
C ALA A 79 10.76 -17.93 22.84
N CYS A 80 10.14 -19.12 22.92
CA CYS A 80 8.69 -19.27 22.74
C CYS A 80 7.90 -18.97 24.02
N THR A 81 8.47 -19.17 25.21
CA THR A 81 7.82 -18.85 26.49
C THR A 81 7.87 -17.37 26.89
N ALA A 82 8.74 -16.57 26.27
CA ALA A 82 8.77 -15.11 26.51
C ALA A 82 7.69 -14.34 25.73
N LEU A 83 7.14 -14.90 24.65
CA LEU A 83 6.11 -14.26 23.81
C LEU A 83 4.66 -14.55 24.27
N SER A 84 4.45 -15.50 25.19
CA SER A 84 3.12 -15.84 25.72
C SER A 84 2.73 -15.09 27.00
N ALA A 85 3.58 -14.18 27.52
CA ALA A 85 3.32 -13.44 28.76
C ALA A 85 3.00 -11.94 28.58
N PHE A 86 2.85 -11.45 27.33
CA PHE A 86 2.39 -10.09 27.04
C PHE A 86 1.14 -10.12 26.15
N SER A 87 0.04 -10.61 26.69
CA SER A 87 -1.30 -10.31 26.17
C SER A 87 -2.37 -10.57 27.24
N VAL A 88 -2.19 -9.97 28.42
CA VAL A 88 -3.28 -9.76 29.38
C VAL A 88 -3.38 -8.26 29.66
N ALA A 89 -4.27 -7.61 28.88
CA ALA A 89 -5.03 -6.37 29.15
C ALA A 89 -4.23 -5.04 29.37
N PRO A 90 -4.81 -3.86 29.04
CA PRO A 90 -6.14 -3.46 29.49
C PRO A 90 -7.11 -3.14 28.34
N GLN A 91 -8.28 -3.77 28.41
CA GLN A 91 -9.53 -3.05 28.17
C GLN A 91 -9.68 -2.04 29.30
N LEU A 92 -9.73 -0.75 29.01
CA LEU A 92 -10.59 0.27 29.63
C LEU A 92 -10.46 1.54 28.79
N LEU A 93 -11.59 2.16 28.45
CA LEU A 93 -11.82 3.21 27.44
C LEU A 93 -12.03 2.63 26.02
N SER A 94 -13.23 2.53 25.46
CA SER A 94 -14.46 3.23 25.78
C SER A 94 -15.64 2.42 25.23
N SER A 95 -16.60 2.19 26.11
CA SER A 95 -17.99 1.94 25.78
C SER A 95 -18.55 3.15 25.03
N ALA A 96 -18.75 3.03 23.72
CA ALA A 96 -19.81 3.75 23.03
C ALA A 96 -19.94 3.20 21.61
N PHE A 97 -21.17 2.84 21.25
CA PHE A 97 -21.64 2.60 19.88
C PHE A 97 -21.10 1.32 19.22
N ARG A 98 -21.92 0.40 18.69
CA ARG A 98 -23.36 0.36 18.52
C ARG A 98 -23.78 -1.09 18.31
N ARG A 99 -24.90 -1.42 18.94
CA ARG A 99 -25.94 -2.38 18.55
C ARG A 99 -25.88 -2.88 17.09
N HIS A 100 -25.82 -4.21 16.99
CA HIS A 100 -26.81 -5.08 16.35
C HIS A 100 -27.21 -4.81 14.88
N GLY A 101 -26.83 -5.74 14.01
CA GLY A 101 -27.43 -5.94 12.69
C GLY A 101 -26.93 -7.24 12.06
N LYS A 102 -27.81 -8.25 12.00
CA LYS A 102 -27.58 -9.60 11.46
C LYS A 102 -27.05 -9.56 10.02
N TYR A 103 -26.04 -10.38 9.76
CA TYR A 103 -25.57 -10.80 8.45
C TYR A 103 -26.48 -11.93 7.94
N GLN A 104 -27.07 -11.77 6.76
CA GLN A 104 -27.60 -12.88 5.95
C GLN A 104 -26.76 -12.95 4.67
N ARG A 105 -26.38 -14.17 4.34
CA ARG A 105 -25.42 -14.56 3.31
C ARG A 105 -26.15 -14.76 2.00
N LYS A 106 -25.60 -14.24 0.90
CA LYS A 106 -25.91 -14.71 -0.45
C LYS A 106 -24.69 -14.53 -1.34
N ASP A 107 -24.09 -15.65 -1.77
CA ASP A 107 -23.14 -15.73 -2.88
C ASP A 107 -23.93 -15.85 -4.21
N PRO A 108 -23.28 -15.94 -5.38
CA PRO A 108 -22.75 -14.82 -6.17
C PRO A 108 -23.47 -14.72 -7.52
N SER A 109 -23.52 -13.52 -8.11
CA SER A 109 -23.81 -13.38 -9.53
C SER A 109 -22.98 -12.27 -10.12
N ASN A 110 -22.29 -12.60 -11.21
CA ASN A 110 -21.55 -11.71 -12.08
C ASN A 110 -22.32 -10.40 -12.32
N ASP A 111 -21.64 -9.28 -12.13
CA ASP A 111 -21.77 -8.16 -13.06
C ASP A 111 -20.48 -7.34 -13.02
N ASP A 112 -19.73 -7.41 -14.12
CA ASP A 112 -18.79 -6.36 -14.50
C ASP A 112 -19.64 -5.15 -14.88
N THR A 113 -19.55 -4.02 -14.17
CA THR A 113 -19.90 -2.70 -14.74
C THR A 113 -19.47 -1.54 -13.82
N ASP A 114 -18.68 -0.64 -14.40
CA ASP A 114 -18.55 0.79 -14.12
C ASP A 114 -17.98 1.25 -12.76
N ALA A 115 -16.65 1.10 -12.61
CA ALA A 115 -15.89 1.83 -11.58
C ALA A 115 -15.89 3.37 -11.79
N CYS A 116 -16.28 3.86 -12.97
CA CYS A 116 -16.40 5.28 -13.28
C CYS A 116 -17.85 5.62 -13.60
N GLY A 117 -18.70 5.64 -12.56
CA GLY A 117 -20.08 6.08 -12.71
C GLY A 117 -20.16 7.47 -13.34
N ASP A 118 -20.93 7.60 -14.42
CA ASP A 118 -21.25 8.88 -15.02
C ASP A 118 -22.30 9.59 -14.14
N SER A 119 -21.89 10.70 -13.54
CA SER A 119 -22.80 11.61 -12.85
C SER A 119 -22.74 12.95 -13.57
N GLY A 120 -23.39 13.00 -14.73
CA GLY A 120 -23.77 14.26 -15.34
C GLY A 120 -24.82 14.95 -14.47
N ALA A 121 -24.41 15.98 -13.73
CA ALA A 121 -25.31 16.89 -13.06
C ALA A 121 -24.84 18.33 -13.30
N CYS A 122 -25.59 19.01 -14.15
CA CYS A 122 -25.52 20.43 -14.44
C CYS A 122 -25.81 21.25 -13.17
N ALA A 123 -24.85 22.07 -12.72
CA ALA A 123 -25.07 23.04 -11.66
C ALA A 123 -24.28 24.35 -11.89
N ASN A 124 -25.04 25.42 -12.13
CA ASN A 124 -24.74 26.85 -11.95
C ASN A 124 -23.37 27.41 -12.37
N GLY A 125 -23.31 27.91 -13.62
CA GLY A 125 -22.10 28.40 -14.28
C GLY A 125 -21.51 29.74 -13.83
N ARG A 126 -21.96 30.36 -12.72
CA ARG A 126 -21.52 31.73 -12.35
C ARG A 126 -20.51 31.83 -11.20
N SER A 127 -20.52 30.92 -10.21
CA SER A 127 -19.49 30.87 -9.15
C SER A 127 -18.32 29.93 -9.47
N ILE A 128 -18.54 29.01 -10.41
CA ILE A 128 -17.54 28.04 -10.87
C ILE A 128 -16.45 28.71 -11.72
N PHE A 129 -16.75 29.80 -12.42
CA PHE A 129 -15.81 30.47 -13.33
C PHE A 129 -14.66 31.20 -12.61
N GLU A 130 -14.91 31.82 -11.46
CA GLU A 130 -13.86 32.54 -10.70
C GLU A 130 -12.86 31.60 -10.00
N VAL A 131 -13.31 30.40 -9.59
CA VAL A 131 -12.41 29.38 -9.01
C VAL A 131 -11.58 28.67 -10.09
N LYS A 132 -12.06 28.61 -11.33
CA LYS A 132 -11.46 27.81 -12.42
C LYS A 132 -10.17 28.41 -13.01
N HIS A 133 -10.02 29.73 -13.03
CA HIS A 133 -8.82 30.37 -13.60
C HIS A 133 -7.56 30.24 -12.72
N GLY A 134 -7.69 29.79 -11.46
CA GLY A 134 -6.61 29.74 -10.46
C GLY A 134 -6.22 28.34 -9.97
N ILE A 135 -6.63 27.27 -10.66
CA ILE A 135 -6.42 25.89 -10.18
C ILE A 135 -4.93 25.51 -10.14
N VAL A 136 -4.24 25.67 -11.27
CA VAL A 136 -2.80 25.47 -11.41
C VAL A 136 -2.24 26.74 -12.05
N THR A 137 -1.44 27.47 -11.28
CA THR A 137 -1.01 28.84 -11.56
C THR A 137 0.49 28.92 -11.82
N GLU A 138 0.96 30.07 -12.31
CA GLU A 138 2.39 30.34 -12.47
C GLU A 138 3.15 30.30 -11.12
N LYS A 139 2.49 30.64 -10.01
CA LYS A 139 3.08 30.47 -8.67
C LYS A 139 3.42 29.01 -8.35
N ASP A 140 2.61 28.07 -8.85
CA ASP A 140 2.88 26.64 -8.65
C ASP A 140 4.06 26.18 -9.54
N LEU A 141 4.26 26.80 -10.70
CA LEU A 141 5.45 26.61 -11.54
C LEU A 141 6.70 27.18 -10.85
N ASP A 142 6.63 28.40 -10.32
CA ASP A 142 7.73 29.03 -9.58
C ASP A 142 8.15 28.15 -8.39
N HIS A 143 7.18 27.58 -7.68
CA HIS A 143 7.46 26.63 -6.60
C HIS A 143 8.17 25.36 -7.09
N LEU A 144 7.78 24.80 -8.26
CA LEU A 144 8.53 23.71 -8.88
C LEU A 144 9.96 24.11 -9.22
N VAL A 145 10.17 25.30 -9.78
CA VAL A 145 11.52 25.80 -10.12
C VAL A 145 12.38 25.92 -8.86
N GLN A 146 11.84 26.48 -7.78
CA GLN A 146 12.53 26.55 -6.49
C GLN A 146 12.89 25.17 -5.93
N LEU A 147 12.00 24.17 -6.04
CA LEU A 147 12.29 22.80 -5.62
C LEU A 147 13.45 22.17 -6.42
N LEU A 148 13.54 22.48 -7.71
CA LEU A 148 14.63 22.03 -8.57
C LEU A 148 15.95 22.71 -8.18
N ASP A 149 15.94 24.02 -7.99
CA ASP A 149 17.13 24.81 -7.64
C ASP A 149 17.67 24.41 -6.27
N ASN A 150 16.80 24.20 -5.28
CA ASN A 150 17.16 23.73 -3.93
C ASN A 150 17.81 22.34 -3.96
N LYS A 151 17.38 21.47 -4.89
CA LYS A 151 18.00 20.16 -5.08
C LYS A 151 19.38 20.26 -5.71
N GLU A 152 19.50 21.06 -6.78
CA GLU A 152 20.73 21.20 -7.57
C GLU A 152 21.83 21.93 -6.78
N SER A 153 21.44 22.88 -5.93
CA SER A 153 22.35 23.62 -5.05
C SER A 153 22.78 22.84 -3.80
N GLY A 154 22.16 21.69 -3.51
CA GLY A 154 22.53 20.84 -2.37
C GLY A 154 22.09 21.38 -0.99
N HIS A 155 21.26 22.42 -0.93
CA HIS A 155 20.75 22.98 0.32
C HIS A 155 19.80 22.04 1.07
N THR A 156 19.14 21.11 0.38
CA THR A 156 18.21 20.14 0.99
C THR A 156 18.89 18.79 1.22
N THR A 157 18.76 18.24 2.43
CA THR A 157 19.26 16.91 2.80
C THR A 157 18.35 15.81 2.24
N TRP A 158 18.69 15.34 1.03
CA TRP A 158 18.02 14.22 0.37
C TRP A 158 18.64 12.88 0.79
N GLN A 159 17.83 11.98 1.33
CA GLN A 159 18.22 10.61 1.62
C GLN A 159 18.09 9.75 0.36
N HIS A 160 19.15 9.05 -0.01
CA HIS A 160 19.11 8.14 -1.16
C HIS A 160 18.23 6.92 -0.87
N LEU A 161 17.27 6.64 -1.75
CA LEU A 161 16.32 5.53 -1.62
C LEU A 161 16.74 4.33 -2.47
N MET A 162 17.00 4.55 -3.77
CA MET A 162 17.43 3.49 -4.69
C MET A 162 18.08 4.04 -5.95
N GLU A 163 18.91 3.20 -6.57
CA GLU A 163 19.46 3.39 -7.90
C GLU A 163 19.30 2.10 -8.71
N ARG A 164 18.89 2.25 -9.96
CA ARG A 164 18.76 1.15 -10.93
C ARG A 164 19.27 1.61 -12.28
N THR A 165 20.14 0.81 -12.88
CA THR A 165 20.72 1.10 -14.19
C THR A 165 20.50 -0.08 -15.11
N THR A 166 20.08 0.22 -16.33
CA THR A 166 19.95 -0.70 -17.47
C THR A 166 20.84 -0.19 -18.60
N SER A 167 20.89 -0.90 -19.73
CA SER A 167 21.70 -0.47 -20.87
C SER A 167 21.32 0.91 -21.42
N ASN A 168 20.02 1.29 -21.34
CA ASN A 168 19.48 2.49 -22.00
C ASN A 168 18.78 3.45 -21.03
N MET A 169 18.72 3.13 -19.73
CA MET A 169 18.05 3.94 -18.72
C MET A 169 18.75 3.87 -17.36
N THR A 170 18.92 5.02 -16.71
CA THR A 170 19.37 5.13 -15.32
C THR A 170 18.28 5.77 -14.47
N TYR A 171 17.89 5.15 -13.36
CA TYR A 171 16.88 5.66 -12.44
C TYR A 171 17.49 5.82 -11.04
N LYS A 172 17.30 6.99 -10.45
CA LYS A 172 17.68 7.31 -9.07
C LYS A 172 16.48 7.88 -8.35
N ALA A 173 16.33 7.53 -7.08
CA ALA A 173 15.28 8.07 -6.23
C ALA A 173 15.83 8.47 -4.86
N TRP A 174 15.26 9.53 -4.33
CA TRP A 174 15.56 10.11 -3.03
C TRP A 174 14.28 10.42 -2.28
N ARG A 175 14.39 10.45 -0.96
CA ARG A 175 13.34 10.85 -0.01
C ARG A 175 13.87 12.00 0.83
N HIS A 176 13.02 12.97 1.12
CA HIS A 176 13.30 14.04 2.07
C HIS A 176 12.13 14.15 3.04
N GLU A 177 12.46 14.19 4.32
CA GLU A 177 11.48 14.40 5.40
C GLU A 177 11.73 15.79 5.96
N PRO A 178 10.88 16.78 5.62
CA PRO A 178 10.99 18.09 6.22
C PRO A 178 10.62 18.02 7.71
N GLU A 179 11.13 18.97 8.52
CA GLU A 179 10.75 19.09 9.93
C GLU A 179 9.23 19.32 10.10
N VAL A 180 8.63 20.03 9.15
CA VAL A 180 7.20 20.32 9.09
C VAL A 180 6.69 19.99 7.70
N GLY A 181 5.73 19.08 7.62
CA GLY A 181 5.01 18.77 6.38
C GLY A 181 5.12 17.31 5.93
N PRO A 182 4.57 16.99 4.75
CA PRO A 182 4.57 15.65 4.19
C PRO A 182 5.96 15.23 3.70
N ILE A 183 6.16 13.91 3.60
CA ILE A 183 7.36 13.31 3.06
C ILE A 183 7.44 13.61 1.56
N MET A 184 8.58 14.14 1.12
CA MET A 184 8.82 14.43 -0.28
C MET A 184 9.64 13.31 -0.93
N HIS A 185 9.22 12.91 -2.12
CA HIS A 185 9.96 11.96 -2.96
C HIS A 185 10.42 12.68 -4.22
N CYS A 186 11.66 12.41 -4.62
CA CYS A 186 12.25 12.89 -5.84
C CYS A 186 12.84 11.71 -6.59
N SER A 187 12.62 11.64 -7.89
CA SER A 187 13.31 10.72 -8.76
C SER A 187 13.92 11.44 -9.95
N GLN A 188 14.99 10.86 -10.47
CA GLN A 188 15.66 11.27 -11.68
C GLN A 188 15.81 10.04 -12.56
N THR A 189 15.30 10.14 -13.78
CA THR A 189 15.43 9.10 -14.80
C THR A 189 16.20 9.68 -15.98
N ILE A 190 17.26 9.00 -16.39
CA ILE A 190 17.99 9.33 -17.60
C ILE A 190 17.60 8.33 -18.67
N PHE A 191 17.14 8.81 -19.82
CA PHE A 191 16.85 8.00 -21.00
C PHE A 191 17.94 8.25 -22.06
N GLU A 192 18.53 7.19 -22.62
CA GLU A 192 19.63 7.30 -23.59
C GLU A 192 19.18 7.42 -25.05
N ASP A 193 17.93 7.03 -25.36
CA ASP A 193 17.41 6.95 -26.74
C ASP A 193 15.97 7.51 -26.85
N ALA A 194 15.66 8.60 -26.13
CA ALA A 194 14.32 9.22 -26.17
C ALA A 194 14.40 10.74 -26.29
N THR A 195 13.47 11.34 -27.04
CA THR A 195 13.36 12.80 -27.15
C THR A 195 12.53 13.38 -26.00
N PRO A 196 12.78 14.64 -25.57
CA PRO A 196 11.96 15.32 -24.59
C PRO A 196 10.46 15.31 -24.92
N GLU A 197 10.12 15.48 -26.20
CA GLU A 197 8.75 15.48 -26.72
C GLU A 197 8.09 14.11 -26.51
N LEU A 198 8.80 13.03 -26.87
CA LEU A 198 8.28 11.67 -26.74
C LEU A 198 7.99 11.33 -25.27
N VAL A 199 8.90 11.68 -24.36
CA VAL A 199 8.73 11.40 -22.93
C VAL A 199 7.63 12.28 -22.33
N ARG A 200 7.52 13.54 -22.76
CA ARG A 200 6.42 14.43 -22.38
C ARG A 200 5.08 13.81 -22.76
N ASP A 201 4.96 13.37 -24.01
CA ASP A 201 3.72 12.78 -24.53
C ASP A 201 3.40 11.47 -23.81
N PHE A 202 4.40 10.62 -23.56
CA PHE A 202 4.26 9.40 -22.76
C PHE A 202 3.71 9.67 -21.34
N PHE A 203 4.16 10.74 -20.68
CA PHE A 203 3.67 11.08 -19.33
C PHE A 203 2.33 11.82 -19.32
N TRP A 204 1.97 12.48 -20.42
CA TRP A 204 0.73 13.24 -20.55
C TRP A 204 -0.46 12.39 -21.04
N ASP A 205 -0.19 11.29 -21.76
CA ASP A 205 -1.20 10.38 -22.30
C ASP A 205 -1.71 9.39 -21.24
N ASP A 206 -2.85 9.72 -20.65
CA ASP A 206 -3.51 8.90 -19.63
C ASP A 206 -4.28 7.71 -20.21
N ASP A 207 -4.76 7.82 -21.45
CA ASP A 207 -5.41 6.70 -22.16
C ASP A 207 -4.40 5.59 -22.44
N PHE A 208 -3.18 5.97 -22.81
CA PHE A 208 -2.06 5.04 -22.89
C PHE A 208 -1.66 4.53 -21.51
N ARG A 209 -1.73 5.37 -20.47
CA ARG A 209 -1.38 4.98 -19.10
C ARG A 209 -2.24 3.85 -18.54
N LEU A 210 -3.53 3.83 -18.85
CA LEU A 210 -4.41 2.71 -18.49
C LEU A 210 -3.93 1.35 -19.04
N LYS A 211 -3.19 1.35 -20.16
CA LYS A 211 -2.70 0.12 -20.80
C LYS A 211 -1.45 -0.45 -20.11
N TRP A 212 -0.59 0.41 -19.56
CA TRP A 212 0.71 -0.02 -19.04
C TRP A 212 0.86 0.09 -17.51
N ASP A 213 0.11 0.96 -16.83
CA ASP A 213 0.14 1.10 -15.37
C ASP A 213 -0.95 0.21 -14.74
N PRO A 214 -0.61 -1.00 -14.24
CA PRO A 214 -1.59 -1.92 -13.68
C PRO A 214 -2.26 -1.39 -12.40
N MET A 215 -1.70 -0.34 -11.80
CA MET A 215 -2.31 0.30 -10.64
C MET A 215 -3.37 1.32 -11.05
N LEU A 216 -3.36 1.90 -12.26
CA LEU A 216 -4.40 2.84 -12.69
C LEU A 216 -5.59 2.06 -13.26
N VAL A 217 -6.75 2.18 -12.61
CA VAL A 217 -7.96 1.42 -13.02
C VAL A 217 -9.07 2.28 -13.55
N CYS A 218 -8.97 3.59 -13.35
CA CYS A 218 -9.92 4.55 -13.86
C CYS A 218 -9.20 5.86 -14.17
N PHE A 219 -9.50 6.40 -15.35
CA PHE A 219 -9.14 7.73 -15.78
C PHE A 219 -10.38 8.37 -16.39
N LYS A 220 -10.70 9.60 -15.98
CA LYS A 220 -11.73 10.44 -16.60
C LYS A 220 -11.27 11.89 -16.58
N ILE A 221 -11.42 12.57 -17.71
CA ILE A 221 -11.28 14.02 -17.80
C ILE A 221 -12.60 14.64 -17.31
N LEU A 222 -12.52 15.52 -16.31
CA LEU A 222 -13.71 16.18 -15.73
C LEU A 222 -13.98 17.53 -16.39
N ASP A 223 -12.93 18.33 -16.61
CA ASP A 223 -13.02 19.63 -17.26
C ASP A 223 -11.70 19.93 -17.98
N GLU A 224 -11.77 20.65 -19.10
CA GLU A 224 -10.62 21.19 -19.82
C GLU A 224 -10.73 22.71 -19.97
N PHE A 225 -9.60 23.40 -19.74
CA PHE A 225 -9.48 24.85 -19.88
C PHE A 225 -8.37 25.19 -20.88
N PRO A 226 -8.68 25.21 -22.20
CA PRO A 226 -7.68 25.44 -23.24
C PRO A 226 -6.95 26.78 -23.10
N LEU A 227 -7.65 27.84 -22.68
CA LEU A 227 -7.07 29.18 -22.50
C LEU A 227 -5.92 29.20 -21.48
N ASN A 228 -6.02 28.39 -20.43
CA ASN A 228 -5.04 28.32 -19.36
C ASN A 228 -4.16 27.06 -19.49
N GLY A 229 -4.43 26.16 -20.44
CA GLY A 229 -3.73 24.87 -20.58
C GLY A 229 -3.93 23.90 -19.41
N THR A 230 -4.98 24.09 -18.61
CA THR A 230 -5.25 23.28 -17.40
C THR A 230 -6.32 22.22 -17.70
N THR A 231 -6.08 20.99 -17.27
CA THR A 231 -7.05 19.89 -17.33
C THR A 231 -7.33 19.37 -15.93
N ILE A 232 -8.60 19.18 -15.58
CA ILE A 232 -9.02 18.51 -14.35
C ILE A 232 -9.27 17.05 -14.63
N ILE A 233 -8.64 16.20 -13.83
CA ILE A 233 -8.61 14.75 -14.05
C ILE A 233 -9.02 14.02 -12.78
N HIS A 234 -9.75 12.94 -12.98
CA HIS A 234 -10.14 11.97 -11.97
C HIS A 234 -9.41 10.64 -12.22
N TRP A 235 -8.60 10.21 -11.25
CA TRP A 235 -7.92 8.91 -11.25
C TRP A 235 -8.37 8.05 -10.08
N ILE A 236 -8.50 6.74 -10.31
CA ILE A 236 -8.55 5.74 -9.24
C ILE A 236 -7.37 4.80 -9.42
N LYS A 237 -6.53 4.72 -8.38
CA LYS A 237 -5.42 3.75 -8.33
C LYS A 237 -5.73 2.61 -7.38
N LYS A 238 -5.57 1.37 -7.86
CA LYS A 238 -5.66 0.17 -7.04
C LYS A 238 -4.50 0.08 -6.05
N PHE A 239 -4.85 -0.24 -4.82
CA PHE A 239 -3.88 -0.55 -3.76
C PHE A 239 -3.98 -2.03 -3.39
N PRO A 240 -2.95 -2.59 -2.71
CA PRO A 240 -3.04 -3.94 -2.17
C PRO A 240 -4.32 -4.13 -1.34
N PHE A 241 -4.92 -5.32 -1.39
CA PHE A 241 -6.28 -5.60 -0.89
C PHE A 241 -6.54 -5.23 0.60
N PHE A 242 -5.50 -5.09 1.41
CA PHE A 242 -5.59 -4.65 2.81
C PHE A 242 -5.72 -3.12 2.97
N CYS A 243 -5.60 -2.37 1.88
CA CYS A 243 -5.77 -0.92 1.81
C CYS A 243 -6.98 -0.59 0.92
N SER A 244 -7.62 0.56 1.17
CA SER A 244 -8.58 1.09 0.20
C SER A 244 -7.84 1.70 -1.00
N ASP A 245 -8.42 1.50 -2.18
CA ASP A 245 -8.00 2.18 -3.41
C ASP A 245 -7.97 3.70 -3.20
N ARG A 246 -7.15 4.38 -3.99
CA ARG A 246 -6.92 5.83 -3.86
C ARG A 246 -7.56 6.56 -5.01
N GLU A 247 -8.44 7.48 -4.65
CA GLU A 247 -9.10 8.40 -5.58
C GLU A 247 -8.35 9.72 -5.58
N TYR A 248 -8.01 10.22 -6.75
CA TYR A 248 -7.34 11.49 -6.95
C TYR A 248 -8.20 12.35 -7.86
N ILE A 249 -8.43 13.59 -7.45
CA ILE A 249 -8.99 14.63 -8.31
C ILE A 249 -7.98 15.78 -8.30
N PHE A 250 -7.42 16.10 -9.47
CA PHE A 250 -6.36 17.07 -9.57
C PHE A 250 -6.47 17.90 -10.83
N GLY A 251 -6.00 19.13 -10.77
CA GLY A 251 -5.68 19.92 -11.94
C GLY A 251 -4.24 19.64 -12.36
N ARG A 252 -3.98 19.53 -13.65
CA ARG A 252 -2.63 19.50 -14.21
C ARG A 252 -2.45 20.51 -15.33
N ARG A 253 -1.23 21.02 -15.49
CA ARG A 253 -0.84 21.94 -16.55
C ARG A 253 0.62 21.71 -16.93
N ILE A 254 0.92 21.86 -18.23
CA ILE A 254 2.29 21.86 -18.76
C ILE A 254 2.67 23.27 -19.22
N TRP A 255 3.93 23.62 -18.98
CA TRP A 255 4.62 24.78 -19.53
C TRP A 255 5.84 24.32 -20.31
N GLU A 256 6.20 25.10 -21.31
CA GLU A 256 7.37 24.90 -22.15
C GLU A 256 8.29 26.10 -22.00
N SER A 257 9.59 25.84 -21.83
CA SER A 257 10.63 26.87 -21.83
C SER A 257 11.89 26.34 -22.51
N GLY A 258 12.24 26.93 -23.65
CA GLY A 258 13.37 26.49 -24.46
C GLY A 258 13.18 25.07 -25.00
N LYS A 259 13.92 24.10 -24.45
CA LYS A 259 13.81 22.67 -24.78
C LYS A 259 13.39 21.82 -23.57
N ALA A 260 12.81 22.48 -22.57
CA ALA A 260 12.39 21.84 -21.33
C ALA A 260 10.88 21.98 -21.15
N TYR A 261 10.28 20.92 -20.64
CA TYR A 261 8.87 20.86 -20.28
C TYR A 261 8.73 20.74 -18.78
N TYR A 262 7.79 21.49 -18.22
CA TYR A 262 7.49 21.55 -16.80
C TYR A 262 6.03 21.21 -16.63
N CYS A 263 5.72 20.26 -15.77
CA CYS A 263 4.34 19.94 -15.44
C CYS A 263 4.13 20.08 -13.94
N VAL A 264 2.99 20.65 -13.58
CA VAL A 264 2.50 20.65 -12.22
C VAL A 264 1.14 19.95 -12.20
N THR A 265 0.97 19.12 -11.19
CA THR A 265 -0.26 18.40 -10.86
C THR A 265 -0.59 18.70 -9.40
N LYS A 266 -1.79 19.19 -9.15
CA LYS A 266 -2.21 19.66 -7.83
C LYS A 266 -3.61 19.15 -7.52
N GLY A 267 -3.77 18.50 -6.37
CA GLY A 267 -5.05 18.04 -5.85
C GLY A 267 -6.01 19.21 -5.70
N ILE A 268 -7.26 19.03 -6.11
CA ILE A 268 -8.29 20.05 -6.02
C ILE A 268 -9.59 19.50 -5.43
N PRO A 269 -10.34 20.32 -4.68
CA PRO A 269 -11.71 19.98 -4.33
C PRO A 269 -12.59 20.00 -5.59
N TYR A 270 -13.48 19.02 -5.72
CA TYR A 270 -14.44 18.94 -6.81
C TYR A 270 -15.84 18.62 -6.27
N PRO A 271 -16.66 19.64 -5.96
CA PRO A 271 -17.93 19.46 -5.25
C PRO A 271 -18.91 18.50 -5.94
N SER A 272 -18.92 18.46 -7.28
CA SER A 272 -19.81 17.59 -8.05
C SER A 272 -19.50 16.10 -7.90
N LEU A 273 -18.32 15.75 -7.40
CA LEU A 273 -17.95 14.39 -7.05
C LEU A 273 -17.70 14.33 -5.54
N PRO A 274 -18.71 14.02 -4.71
CA PRO A 274 -18.55 13.97 -3.25
C PRO A 274 -17.61 12.83 -2.83
N LYS A 275 -16.98 12.99 -1.66
CA LYS A 275 -16.06 12.00 -1.10
C LYS A 275 -16.82 10.76 -0.68
N LYS A 276 -16.34 9.59 -1.09
CA LYS A 276 -16.85 8.28 -0.66
C LYS A 276 -15.92 7.69 0.42
N GLU A 277 -16.42 6.71 1.16
CA GLU A 277 -15.59 5.95 2.12
C GLU A 277 -14.56 5.09 1.38
N LYS A 278 -14.97 4.51 0.25
CA LYS A 278 -14.14 3.75 -0.69
C LYS A 278 -14.53 4.14 -2.13
N PRO A 279 -13.56 4.39 -3.02
CA PRO A 279 -12.12 4.57 -2.77
C PRO A 279 -11.83 5.75 -1.82
N ARG A 280 -10.68 5.75 -1.14
CA ARG A 280 -10.25 6.83 -0.24
C ARG A 280 -9.66 7.97 -1.04
N ARG A 281 -10.32 9.13 -1.01
CA ARG A 281 -9.84 10.36 -1.64
C ARG A 281 -8.55 10.88 -1.01
N VAL A 282 -7.59 11.22 -1.86
CA VAL A 282 -6.36 11.92 -1.47
C VAL A 282 -6.60 13.42 -1.58
N GLU A 283 -6.58 14.11 -0.45
CA GLU A 283 -6.90 15.54 -0.36
C GLU A 283 -5.67 16.41 -0.62
N LEU A 284 -4.55 16.09 0.03
CA LEU A 284 -3.27 16.74 -0.23
C LEU A 284 -2.52 15.95 -1.29
N TYR A 285 -2.37 16.54 -2.46
CA TYR A 285 -1.60 15.94 -3.54
C TYR A 285 -0.88 17.04 -4.31
N PHE A 286 0.44 16.95 -4.39
CA PHE A 286 1.23 17.81 -5.26
C PHE A 286 2.30 16.96 -5.94
N SER A 287 2.31 16.98 -7.26
CA SER A 287 3.30 16.27 -8.05
C SER A 287 3.72 17.13 -9.20
N SER A 288 4.98 17.06 -9.57
CA SER A 288 5.50 17.86 -10.66
C SER A 288 6.64 17.13 -11.33
N TRP A 289 6.94 17.49 -12.56
CA TRP A 289 8.08 16.95 -13.26
C TRP A 289 8.70 17.98 -14.19
N ARG A 290 10.01 17.85 -14.40
CA ARG A 290 10.76 18.57 -15.43
C ARG A 290 11.41 17.57 -16.35
N ILE A 291 11.15 17.74 -17.63
CA ILE A 291 11.79 17.03 -18.72
C ILE A 291 12.74 17.99 -19.41
N ARG A 292 13.99 17.58 -19.60
CA ARG A 292 14.97 18.37 -20.36
C ARG A 292 15.97 17.47 -21.09
N PRO A 293 16.60 17.96 -22.17
CA PRO A 293 17.76 17.29 -22.74
C PRO A 293 18.86 17.13 -21.69
N GLY A 294 19.55 15.99 -21.77
CA GLY A 294 20.67 15.63 -20.92
C GLY A 294 21.93 16.38 -21.34
N PHE A 295 22.78 16.66 -20.36
CA PHE A 295 24.08 17.27 -20.61
C PHE A 295 25.00 16.22 -21.29
N ASN A 296 25.77 16.65 -22.29
CA ASN A 296 26.84 15.92 -23.00
C ASN A 296 26.55 15.01 -24.21
N ARG A 297 25.31 14.67 -24.60
CA ARG A 297 25.05 14.04 -25.92
C ARG A 297 23.63 14.36 -26.40
N PRO A 298 23.39 14.62 -27.70
CA PRO A 298 22.05 14.92 -28.23
C PRO A 298 21.01 13.80 -28.04
N LYS A 299 21.39 12.64 -27.49
CA LYS A 299 20.51 11.50 -27.20
C LYS A 299 20.27 11.22 -25.71
N LYS A 300 21.05 11.81 -24.79
CA LYS A 300 20.81 11.63 -23.35
C LYS A 300 19.74 12.61 -22.90
N MET A 301 18.80 12.16 -22.08
CA MET A 301 17.70 12.97 -21.55
C MET A 301 17.60 12.78 -20.05
N ALA A 302 17.19 13.80 -19.28
CA ALA A 302 16.87 13.66 -17.86
C ALA A 302 15.41 14.08 -17.59
N SER A 303 14.66 13.19 -16.95
CA SER A 303 13.36 13.46 -16.35
C SER A 303 13.52 13.49 -14.84
N ASN A 304 13.29 14.64 -14.22
CA ASN A 304 13.18 14.74 -12.76
C ASN A 304 11.70 14.74 -12.40
N THR A 305 11.25 13.76 -11.62
CA THR A 305 9.86 13.64 -11.17
C THR A 305 9.80 13.82 -9.66
N TRP A 306 8.88 14.66 -9.22
CA TRP A 306 8.65 15.02 -7.83
C TRP A 306 7.27 14.55 -7.42
N HIS A 307 7.21 13.86 -6.29
CA HIS A 307 5.96 13.48 -5.65
C HIS A 307 5.99 13.99 -4.21
N VAL A 308 5.15 14.98 -3.93
CA VAL A 308 4.82 15.41 -2.57
C VAL A 308 3.45 14.81 -2.26
N LYS A 309 3.42 13.82 -1.39
CA LYS A 309 2.20 13.15 -0.93
C LYS A 309 2.06 13.32 0.57
#